data_AF-C7GMG2-F1
#
_entry.id   AF-C7GMG2-F1
#
_cell.length_a   1.000
_cell.length_b   1.000
_cell.length_c   1.000
_cell.angle_alpha   90.00
_cell.angle_beta   90.00
_cell.angle_gamma   90.00
#
_symmetry.space_group_name_H-M   'P 1'
#
loop_
_entity.id
_entity.type
_entity.pdbx_description
1 polymer ?
#
loop_
_entity_poly.entity_id
_entity_poly.type
_entity_poly.pdbx_seq_one_letter_code
_entity_poly.pdbx_strand_id
1 'polypeptide(L)'
;MDTEALANYLLRQLSLDAEENKLEDLLQRQNEDQESSQEYNKKLLLACGFQAILRKILLDARTRATAEGLREVYPYHIEAATQAFLDSQ
;
A
#
# COMPACT_ATOMS: atom_id res chain seq x y z
N MET A 1 -16.10 1.35 -61.20
CA MET A 1 -15.71 0.97 -59.82
C MET A 1 -16.91 1.19 -58.95
N ASP A 2 -17.31 0.17 -58.21
CA ASP A 2 -18.51 0.19 -57.39
C ASP A 2 -18.26 1.00 -56.11
N THR A 3 -18.80 2.21 -56.07
CA THR A 3 -18.56 3.20 -55.00
C THR A 3 -19.07 2.71 -53.64
N GLU A 4 -20.05 1.81 -53.65
CA GLU A 4 -20.65 1.22 -52.46
C GLU A 4 -19.71 0.19 -51.81
N ALA A 5 -19.00 -0.59 -52.64
CA ALA A 5 -17.97 -1.51 -52.18
C ALA A 5 -16.77 -0.79 -51.56
N LEU A 6 -16.37 0.34 -52.14
CA LEU A 6 -15.29 1.18 -51.61
C LEU A 6 -15.68 1.83 -50.27
N ALA A 7 -16.91 2.34 -50.16
CA ALA A 7 -17.42 2.93 -48.93
C ALA A 7 -17.50 1.91 -47.79
N ASN A 8 -18.01 0.71 -48.06
CA ASN A 8 -18.06 -0.38 -47.08
C ASN A 8 -16.68 -0.88 -46.67
N TYR A 9 -15.70 -0.89 -47.58
CA TYR A 9 -14.32 -1.24 -47.27
C TYR A 9 -13.65 -0.22 -46.33
N LEU A 10 -13.84 1.08 -46.61
CA LEU A 10 -13.30 2.16 -45.77
C LEU A 10 -13.95 2.20 -44.38
N LEU A 11 -15.27 1.99 -44.30
CA LEU A 11 -15.98 1.90 -43.01
C LEU A 11 -15.48 0.72 -42.16
N ARG A 12 -15.10 -0.39 -42.79
CA ARG A 12 -14.54 -1.58 -42.11
C ARG A 12 -13.07 -1.41 -41.70
N GLN A 13 -12.32 -0.54 -42.37
CA GLN A 13 -10.98 -0.14 -41.93
C GLN A 13 -11.03 0.89 -40.79
N LEU A 14 -12.10 1.69 -40.73
CA LEU A 14 -12.34 2.70 -39.70
C LEU A 14 -13.11 2.16 -38.48
N SER A 15 -13.56 0.90 -38.49
CA SER A 15 -14.17 0.27 -37.31
C SER A 15 -13.10 0.12 -36.23
N LEU A 16 -13.05 1.12 -35.36
CA LEU A 16 -12.15 1.29 -34.23
C LEU A 16 -12.35 0.22 -33.15
N ASP A 17 -13.40 -0.61 -33.25
CA ASP A 17 -13.77 -1.63 -32.27
C ASP A 17 -12.59 -2.51 -31.81
N ALA A 18 -11.62 -2.81 -32.68
CA ALA A 18 -10.45 -3.62 -32.32
C ALA A 18 -9.35 -2.84 -31.57
N GLU A 19 -9.21 -1.54 -31.83
CA GLU A 19 -8.25 -0.67 -31.13
C GLU A 19 -8.85 -0.12 -29.83
N GLU A 20 -10.16 0.12 -29.79
CA GLU A 20 -10.90 0.56 -28.60
C GLU A 20 -10.84 -0.50 -27.50
N ASN A 21 -11.08 -1.78 -27.84
CA ASN A 21 -10.90 -2.91 -26.91
C ASN A 21 -9.46 -3.04 -26.38
N LYS A 22 -8.45 -2.72 -27.20
CA LYS A 22 -7.03 -2.73 -26.77
C LYS A 22 -6.71 -1.58 -25.82
N LEU A 23 -7.29 -0.41 -26.06
CA LEU A 23 -7.09 0.77 -25.22
C LEU A 23 -7.76 0.57 -23.85
N GLU A 24 -8.98 0.02 -23.84
CA GLU A 24 -9.70 -0.36 -22.62
C GLU A 24 -8.91 -1.40 -21.82
N ASP A 25 -8.40 -2.47 -22.46
CA ASP A 25 -7.55 -3.48 -21.81
C ASP A 25 -6.27 -2.87 -21.19
N LEU A 26 -5.64 -1.91 -21.86
CA LEU A 26 -4.42 -1.25 -21.37
C LEU A 26 -4.72 -0.32 -20.19
N LEU A 27 -5.82 0.43 -20.24
CA LEU A 27 -6.28 1.30 -19.15
C LEU A 27 -6.69 0.47 -17.93
N GLN A 28 -7.37 -0.66 -18.14
CA GLN A 28 -7.76 -1.59 -17.08
C GLN A 28 -6.52 -2.14 -16.36
N ARG A 29 -5.53 -2.61 -17.11
CA ARG A 29 -4.25 -3.11 -16.54
C ARG A 29 -3.48 -2.03 -15.78
N GLN A 30 -3.43 -0.81 -16.30
CA GLN A 30 -2.80 0.31 -15.58
C GLN A 30 -3.53 0.65 -14.28
N ASN A 31 -4.85 0.62 -14.28
CA ASN A 31 -5.65 0.88 -13.08
C ASN A 31 -5.46 -0.23 -12.03
N GLU A 32 -5.44 -1.50 -12.44
CA GLU A 32 -5.19 -2.64 -11.55
C GLU A 32 -3.78 -2.59 -10.92
N ASP A 33 -2.74 -2.26 -11.71
CA ASP A 33 -1.37 -2.09 -11.21
C ASP A 33 -1.25 -0.88 -10.26
N GLN A 34 -2.00 0.20 -10.50
CA GLN A 34 -2.05 1.37 -9.62
C GLN A 34 -2.80 1.10 -8.30
N GLU A 35 -3.93 0.40 -8.33
CA GLU A 35 -4.67 0.02 -7.11
C GLU A 35 -3.82 -0.92 -6.23
N SER A 36 -3.16 -1.92 -6.84
CA SER A 36 -2.21 -2.80 -6.16
C SER A 36 -1.05 -2.02 -5.52
N SER A 37 -0.48 -1.06 -6.25
CA SER A 37 0.59 -0.20 -5.75
C SER A 37 0.12 0.72 -4.61
N GLN A 38 -1.11 1.23 -4.68
CA GLN A 38 -1.66 2.09 -3.64
C GLN A 38 -1.97 1.30 -2.36
N GLU A 39 -2.51 0.08 -2.48
CA GLU A 39 -2.74 -0.80 -1.34
C GLU A 39 -1.41 -1.21 -0.68
N TYR A 40 -0.41 -1.55 -1.49
CA TYR A 40 0.94 -1.82 -1.02
C TYR A 40 1.54 -0.64 -0.24
N ASN A 41 1.44 0.58 -0.78
CA ASN A 41 1.93 1.79 -0.11
C ASN A 41 1.21 2.08 1.20
N LYS A 42 -0.11 1.84 1.29
CA LYS A 42 -0.87 1.96 2.53
C LYS A 42 -0.39 0.96 3.57
N LYS A 43 -0.19 -0.31 3.18
CA LYS A 43 0.36 -1.36 4.07
C LYS A 43 1.76 -1.00 4.55
N LEU A 44 2.61 -0.46 3.68
CA LEU A 44 3.96 0.00 4.03
C LEU A 44 3.91 1.15 5.05
N LEU A 45 3.07 2.15 4.82
CA LEU A 45 2.91 3.29 5.74
C LEU A 45 2.44 2.83 7.13
N LEU A 46 1.44 1.94 7.17
CA LEU A 46 0.97 1.33 8.41
C LEU A 46 2.09 0.56 9.12
N ALA A 47 2.86 -0.25 8.40
CA ALA A 47 3.99 -0.98 8.94
C ALA A 47 5.06 -0.04 9.52
N CYS A 48 5.39 1.05 8.82
CA CYS A 48 6.30 2.07 9.33
C CYS A 48 5.78 2.73 10.62
N GLY A 49 4.48 3.03 10.68
CA GLY A 49 3.82 3.55 11.88
C GLY A 49 3.94 2.59 13.06
N PHE A 50 3.59 1.31 12.86
CA PHE A 50 3.74 0.28 13.89
C PHE A 50 5.19 0.11 14.36
N GLN A 51 6.16 0.15 13.44
CA GLN A 51 7.57 0.08 13.79
C GLN A 51 8.01 1.27 14.66
N ALA A 52 7.51 2.48 14.40
CA ALA A 52 7.82 3.65 15.21
C ALA A 52 7.24 3.52 16.64
N ILE A 53 6.00 3.03 16.76
CA ILE A 53 5.35 2.77 18.05
C ILE A 53 6.15 1.72 18.84
N LEU A 54 6.49 0.58 18.22
CA LEU A 54 7.26 -0.48 18.86
C LEU A 54 8.63 0.02 19.34
N ARG A 55 9.34 0.83 18.55
CA ARG A 55 10.63 1.40 18.96
C ARG A 55 10.49 2.29 20.19
N LYS A 56 9.42 3.09 20.29
CA LYS A 56 9.16 3.96 21.44
C LYS A 56 8.90 3.12 22.71
N ILE A 57 8.05 2.10 22.60
CA ILE A 57 7.74 1.20 23.73
C ILE A 57 9.00 0.47 24.20
N LEU A 58 9.80 -0.09 23.28
CA LEU A 58 11.03 -0.81 23.64
C LEU A 58 12.08 0.11 24.29
N LEU A 59 12.18 1.36 23.85
CA LEU A 59 13.08 2.34 24.46
C LEU A 59 12.66 2.70 25.89
N ASP A 60 11.35 2.88 26.12
CA ASP A 60 10.83 3.14 27.47
C ASP A 60 11.00 1.93 28.39
N ALA A 61 10.70 0.72 27.91
CA ALA A 61 10.91 -0.52 28.66
C ALA A 61 12.38 -0.71 29.06
N ARG A 62 13.32 -0.41 28.16
CA ARG A 62 14.75 -0.42 28.47
C ARG A 62 15.13 0.63 29.53
N THR A 63 14.52 1.81 29.45
CA THR A 63 14.76 2.89 30.42
C THR A 63 14.30 2.46 31.82
N ARG A 64 13.14 1.80 31.92
CA ARG A 64 12.62 1.23 33.17
C ARG A 64 13.53 0.14 33.73
N ALA A 65 13.94 -0.82 32.92
CA ALA A 65 14.91 -1.85 33.32
C ALA A 65 16.22 -1.24 33.83
N THR A 66 16.71 -0.21 33.15
CA THR A 66 17.94 0.49 33.55
C THR A 66 17.76 1.23 34.88
N ALA A 67 16.59 1.82 35.14
CA ALA A 67 16.27 2.48 36.40
C ALA A 67 16.24 1.51 37.59
N GLU A 68 15.90 0.24 37.33
CA GLU A 68 15.97 -0.84 38.32
C GLU A 68 17.37 -1.46 38.46
N GLY A 69 18.36 -0.97 37.70
CA GLY A 69 19.73 -1.51 37.69
C GLY A 69 19.88 -2.82 36.93
N LEU A 70 18.87 -3.22 36.15
CA LEU A 70 18.84 -4.46 35.39
C LEU A 70 19.49 -4.27 34.02
N ARG A 71 20.24 -5.29 33.58
CA ARG A 71 20.83 -5.34 32.24
C ARG A 71 19.86 -5.80 31.16
N GLU A 72 18.85 -6.56 31.57
CA GLU A 72 17.89 -7.20 30.68
C GLU A 72 16.49 -6.63 30.87
N VAL A 73 15.70 -6.66 29.79
CA VAL A 73 14.31 -6.21 29.81
C VAL A 73 13.41 -7.42 30.03
N TYR A 74 12.75 -7.46 31.19
CA TYR A 74 11.71 -8.44 31.52
C TYR A 74 10.32 -8.04 31.01
N PRO A 75 9.38 -9.00 30.90
CA PRO A 75 8.02 -8.76 30.39
C PRO A 75 7.27 -7.60 31.06
N TYR A 76 7.37 -7.46 32.39
CA TYR A 76 6.66 -6.40 33.11
C TYR A 76 7.11 -4.98 32.72
N HIS A 77 8.35 -4.78 32.28
CA HIS A 77 8.80 -3.49 31.76
C HIS A 77 8.12 -3.15 30.43
N ILE A 78 7.91 -4.17 29.58
CA ILE A 78 7.22 -4.02 28.30
C ILE A 78 5.74 -3.71 28.55
N GLU A 79 5.11 -4.42 29.47
CA GLU A 79 3.71 -4.19 29.87
C GLU A 79 3.52 -2.77 30.41
N ALA A 80 4.39 -2.33 31.34
CA ALA A 80 4.34 -0.98 31.90
C ALA A 80 4.61 0.11 30.84
N ALA A 81 5.58 -0.09 29.95
CA ALA A 81 5.87 0.84 28.85
C ALA A 81 4.73 0.91 27.83
N THR A 82 4.08 -0.22 27.56
CA THR A 82 2.91 -0.29 26.67
C THR A 82 1.75 0.48 27.28
N GLN A 83 1.44 0.26 28.56
CA GLN A 83 0.39 1.00 29.26
C GLN A 83 0.67 2.51 29.26
N ALA A 84 1.90 2.91 29.58
CA ALA A 84 2.29 4.32 29.55
C ALA A 84 2.18 4.95 28.15
N PHE A 85 2.46 4.19 27.09
CA PHE A 85 2.25 4.66 25.72
C PHE A 85 0.76 4.92 25.44
N LEU A 86 -0.11 3.98 25.82
CA LEU A 86 -1.56 4.08 25.65
C LEU A 86 -2.15 5.25 26.44
N ASP A 87 -1.69 5.46 27.67
CA ASP A 87 -2.13 6.56 28.54
C ASP A 87 -1.67 7.94 28.04
N SER A 88 -0.69 7.98 27.13
CA SER A 88 -0.12 9.22 26.56
C SER A 88 -0.76 9.65 25.22
N GLN A 89 -1.75 8.90 24.74
CA GLN A 89 -2.55 9.24 23.56
C GLN A 89 -3.78 10.07 23.95
#